data_AF-A0A9D4P8X6-F1
#
_entry.id   AF-A0A9D4P8X6-F1
#
_cell.length_a   1.000
_cell.length_b   1.000
_cell.length_c   1.000
_cell.angle_alpha   90.00
_cell.angle_beta   90.00
_cell.angle_gamma   90.00
#
_symmetry.space_group_name_H-M   'P 1'
#
loop_
_entity.id
_entity.type
_entity.pdbx_description
1 polymer ?
#
loop_
_entity_poly.entity_id
_entity_poly.type
_entity_poly.pdbx_seq_one_letter_code
_entity_poly.pdbx_strand_id
1 'polypeptide(L)'
;MEAQRTAQYHRLAQTRTGRAILNRIGMEIPHTSPREVAALPQDVMRKIRIPPAPRHMHPQNDQERRTARAVALTKSHRNHPHAYYVDVAKYHNVKNAYTAAILRANTGELDSAGSIRCRTPAQAEEYAIALAMHTTDCRTIISDSKTAVTNISQNSLYPTTARALTSTAQNGRLATNVTIKWFPAHAGKLDESVGPNRNEEADREAHALTRRGLPSSLPDMREADPAEAKAENANSEEFAITKYGEVLQWYRASRSKYPPPHRDLTRKEATTFRQLQARAIWTPVWAKHVCPEIYNTDTCQRYIEMPDKIGNKITSTDLETQRAVVQHVLELTGRNPKRRLARGATDKGGCKV
;
A
#
# COMPACT_ATOMS: atom_id res chain seq x y z
N MET A 1 -8.12 -9.14 17.07
CA MET A 1 -9.45 -8.54 17.32
C MET A 1 -9.62 -7.22 16.59
N GLU A 2 -8.75 -6.23 16.79
CA GLU A 2 -8.89 -4.88 16.19
C GLU A 2 -8.90 -4.85 14.65
N ALA A 3 -7.96 -5.54 13.98
CA ALA A 3 -7.92 -5.60 12.52
C ALA A 3 -9.22 -6.15 11.88
N GLN A 4 -9.85 -7.12 12.54
CA GLN A 4 -11.11 -7.71 12.10
C GLN A 4 -12.27 -6.75 12.31
N ARG A 5 -12.27 -6.03 13.45
CA ARG A 5 -13.27 -5.00 13.75
C ARG A 5 -13.21 -3.85 12.74
N THR A 6 -12.02 -3.31 12.46
CA THR A 6 -11.83 -2.23 11.48
C THR A 6 -12.30 -2.63 10.08
N ALA A 7 -11.91 -3.83 9.62
CA ALA A 7 -12.31 -4.31 8.30
C ALA A 7 -13.83 -4.57 8.18
N GLN A 8 -14.45 -5.14 9.22
CA GLN A 8 -15.90 -5.35 9.23
C GLN A 8 -16.66 -4.03 9.32
N TYR A 9 -16.19 -3.08 10.14
CA TYR A 9 -16.78 -1.76 10.24
C TYR A 9 -16.78 -1.03 8.89
N HIS A 10 -15.63 -0.97 8.20
CA HIS A 10 -15.55 -0.37 6.85
C HIS A 10 -16.45 -1.08 5.84
N ARG A 11 -16.47 -2.41 5.83
CA ARG A 11 -17.35 -3.19 4.93
C ARG A 11 -18.83 -2.88 5.17
N LEU A 12 -19.25 -2.81 6.43
CA LEU A 12 -20.63 -2.49 6.79
C LEU A 12 -20.98 -1.03 6.43
N ALA A 13 -20.05 -0.10 6.66
CA ALA A 13 -20.22 1.32 6.34
C ALA A 13 -20.38 1.61 4.83
N GLN A 14 -20.06 0.65 3.95
CA GLN A 14 -20.24 0.79 2.50
C GLN A 14 -21.62 0.36 1.99
N THR A 15 -22.43 -0.34 2.80
CA THR A 15 -23.73 -0.87 2.36
C THR A 15 -24.88 -0.24 3.13
N ARG A 16 -26.04 -0.07 2.49
CA ARG A 16 -27.24 0.47 3.15
C ARG A 16 -27.66 -0.39 4.36
N THR A 17 -27.66 -1.71 4.20
CA THR A 17 -28.00 -2.66 5.27
C THR A 17 -26.95 -2.66 6.38
N GLY A 18 -25.66 -2.65 6.03
CA GLY A 18 -24.57 -2.59 7.01
C GLY A 18 -24.61 -1.30 7.82
N ARG A 19 -24.95 -0.17 7.19
CA ARG A 19 -25.18 1.10 7.89
C ARG A 19 -26.38 1.06 8.83
N ALA A 20 -27.49 0.47 8.42
CA ALA A 20 -28.63 0.28 9.31
C ALA A 20 -28.23 -0.52 10.57
N ILE A 21 -27.38 -1.54 10.40
CA ILE A 21 -26.80 -2.31 11.52
C ILE A 21 -25.90 -1.43 12.38
N LEU A 22 -24.96 -0.67 11.78
CA LEU A 22 -24.04 0.23 12.50
C LEU A 22 -24.80 1.31 13.31
N ASN A 23 -25.84 1.91 12.73
CA ASN A 23 -26.72 2.86 13.40
C ASN A 23 -27.46 2.20 14.58
N ARG A 24 -27.98 0.98 14.39
CA ARG A 24 -28.71 0.25 15.43
C ARG A 24 -27.83 -0.07 16.65
N ILE A 25 -26.54 -0.28 16.44
CA ILE A 25 -25.56 -0.54 17.51
C ILE A 25 -24.83 0.72 17.99
N GLY A 26 -25.32 1.92 17.62
CA GLY A 26 -24.81 3.20 18.09
C GLY A 26 -23.39 3.54 17.63
N MET A 27 -22.89 2.90 16.57
CA MET A 27 -21.59 3.26 16.00
C MET A 27 -21.75 4.39 15.00
N GLU A 28 -20.98 5.46 15.17
CA GLU A 28 -20.88 6.56 14.21
C GLU A 28 -20.55 6.00 12.83
N ILE A 29 -21.25 6.48 11.80
CA ILE A 29 -21.04 6.09 10.40
C ILE A 29 -20.41 7.28 9.70
N PRO A 30 -19.33 7.10 8.93
CA PRO A 30 -18.78 8.19 8.13
C PRO A 30 -19.87 8.74 7.20
N HIS A 31 -20.01 10.06 7.12
CA HIS A 31 -20.97 10.77 6.28
C HIS A 31 -20.69 10.65 4.77
N THR A 32 -20.26 9.49 4.29
CA THR A 32 -20.19 9.21 2.85
C THR A 32 -21.61 8.84 2.40
N SER A 33 -22.18 9.35 1.32
CA SER A 33 -23.41 8.73 0.76
C SER A 33 -23.06 7.35 0.19
N PRO A 34 -23.96 6.35 0.18
CA PRO A 34 -23.74 5.12 -0.57
C PRO A 34 -23.36 5.49 -2.00
N ARG A 35 -22.23 4.97 -2.47
CA ARG A 35 -21.77 5.23 -3.83
C ARG A 35 -22.77 4.64 -4.80
N GLU A 36 -23.24 5.45 -5.74
CA GLU A 36 -23.97 4.93 -6.89
C GLU A 36 -23.00 4.16 -7.78
N VAL A 37 -23.34 2.91 -8.07
CA VAL A 37 -22.50 1.99 -8.83
C VAL A 37 -23.22 1.59 -10.10
N ALA A 38 -22.51 1.63 -11.22
CA ALA A 38 -22.95 1.13 -12.50
C ALA A 38 -21.98 0.06 -13.02
N ALA A 39 -22.53 -0.93 -13.72
CA ALA A 39 -21.76 -1.98 -14.37
C ALA A 39 -21.72 -1.73 -15.89
N LEU A 40 -20.58 -2.06 -16.50
CA LEU A 40 -20.45 -2.10 -17.96
C LEU A 40 -21.13 -3.36 -18.51
N PRO A 41 -21.66 -3.28 -19.74
CA PRO A 41 -22.03 -4.45 -20.52
C PRO A 41 -20.86 -5.43 -20.66
N GLN A 42 -21.16 -6.74 -20.67
CA GLN A 42 -20.13 -7.79 -20.64
C GLN A 42 -19.23 -7.77 -21.88
N ASP A 43 -19.77 -7.39 -23.04
CA ASP A 43 -19.03 -7.23 -24.29
C ASP A 43 -18.00 -6.11 -24.23
N VAL A 44 -18.32 -5.00 -23.55
CA VAL A 44 -17.39 -3.89 -23.29
C VAL A 44 -16.32 -4.35 -22.30
N MET A 45 -16.73 -4.98 -21.19
CA MET A 45 -15.81 -5.41 -20.14
C MET A 45 -14.78 -6.44 -20.64
N ARG A 46 -15.16 -7.35 -21.55
CA ARG A 46 -14.24 -8.33 -22.16
C ARG A 46 -13.09 -7.70 -22.94
N LYS A 47 -13.25 -6.46 -23.42
CA LYS A 47 -12.20 -5.72 -24.14
C LYS A 47 -11.21 -5.03 -23.20
N ILE A 48 -11.50 -4.99 -21.90
CA ILE A 48 -10.68 -4.32 -20.89
C ILE A 48 -9.93 -5.38 -20.09
N ARG A 49 -8.60 -5.38 -20.20
CA ARG A 49 -7.73 -6.27 -19.43
C ARG A 49 -7.10 -5.50 -18.28
N ILE A 50 -7.28 -5.99 -17.06
CA ILE A 50 -6.64 -5.43 -15.87
C ILE A 50 -5.83 -6.53 -15.19
N PRO A 51 -4.49 -6.53 -15.28
CA PRO A 51 -3.68 -7.46 -14.53
C PRO A 51 -3.80 -7.16 -13.03
N PRO A 52 -3.76 -8.19 -12.17
CA PRO A 52 -3.88 -7.99 -10.73
C PRO A 52 -2.77 -7.06 -10.23
N ALA A 53 -3.15 -6.09 -9.40
CA ALA A 53 -2.18 -5.24 -8.73
C ALA A 53 -1.24 -6.10 -7.86
N PRO A 54 0.08 -5.83 -7.85
CA PRO A 54 1.01 -6.58 -7.02
C PRO A 54 0.68 -6.48 -5.54
N ARG A 55 0.96 -7.57 -4.81
CA ARG A 55 0.87 -7.59 -3.35
C ARG A 55 2.07 -6.87 -2.74
N HIS A 56 1.92 -6.37 -1.51
CA HIS A 56 2.98 -5.68 -0.75
C HIS A 56 3.51 -4.44 -1.50
N MET A 57 2.65 -3.43 -1.62
CA MET A 57 2.93 -2.16 -2.30
C MET A 57 2.61 -0.95 -1.38
N HIS A 58 2.74 -1.13 -0.07
CA HIS A 58 2.48 -0.07 0.91
C HIS A 58 3.45 1.11 0.71
N PRO A 59 2.99 2.37 0.67
CA PRO A 59 3.84 3.53 0.37
C PRO A 59 5.08 3.62 1.26
N GLN A 60 4.92 3.43 2.57
CA GLN A 60 6.01 3.59 3.53
C GLN A 60 6.88 2.33 3.70
N ASN A 61 6.32 1.12 3.49
CA ASN A 61 7.00 -0.13 3.88
C ASN A 61 7.58 -0.90 2.70
N ASP A 62 7.05 -0.67 1.49
CA ASP A 62 7.39 -1.43 0.30
C ASP A 62 8.05 -0.54 -0.78
N GLN A 63 8.82 0.48 -0.36
CA GLN A 63 9.38 1.50 -1.26
C GLN A 63 10.23 0.86 -2.37
N GLU A 64 11.12 -0.07 -2.05
CA GLU A 64 11.93 -0.78 -3.06
C GLU A 64 11.07 -1.50 -4.11
N ARG A 65 9.97 -2.13 -3.68
CA ARG A 65 9.03 -2.82 -4.58
C ARG A 65 8.27 -1.83 -5.46
N ARG A 66 7.85 -0.71 -4.88
CA ARG A 66 7.20 0.39 -5.61
C ARG A 66 8.15 0.97 -6.65
N THR A 67 9.38 1.30 -6.28
CA THR A 67 10.41 1.80 -7.21
C THR A 67 10.71 0.79 -8.31
N ALA A 68 10.93 -0.49 -7.98
CA ALA A 68 11.17 -1.54 -8.97
C ALA A 68 10.00 -1.67 -9.96
N ARG A 69 8.75 -1.55 -9.48
CA ARG A 69 7.57 -1.56 -10.35
C ARG A 69 7.50 -0.32 -11.24
N ALA A 70 7.74 0.88 -10.70
CA ALA A 70 7.76 2.11 -11.47
C ALA A 70 8.79 2.01 -12.60
N VAL A 71 10.01 1.58 -12.29
CA VAL A 71 11.08 1.34 -13.26
C VAL A 71 10.65 0.33 -14.33
N ALA A 72 10.05 -0.80 -13.94
CA ALA A 72 9.61 -1.82 -14.89
C ALA A 72 8.52 -1.30 -15.84
N LEU A 73 7.55 -0.55 -15.33
CA LEU A 73 6.48 0.05 -16.15
C LEU A 73 7.03 1.11 -17.10
N THR A 74 7.89 2.00 -16.63
CA THR A 74 8.52 3.02 -17.48
C THR A 74 9.36 2.38 -18.58
N LYS A 75 10.25 1.42 -18.24
CA LYS A 75 11.06 0.72 -19.26
C LYS A 75 10.22 0.01 -20.32
N SER A 76 9.11 -0.63 -19.91
CA SER A 76 8.27 -1.40 -20.83
C SER A 76 7.40 -0.56 -21.75
N HIS A 77 7.12 0.71 -21.40
CA HIS A 77 6.18 1.55 -22.17
C HIS A 77 6.80 2.83 -22.73
N ARG A 78 8.05 3.18 -22.37
CA ARG A 78 8.73 4.38 -22.87
C ARG A 78 8.87 4.49 -24.39
N ASN A 79 8.75 3.38 -25.11
CA ASN A 79 8.81 3.37 -26.58
C ASN A 79 7.49 2.90 -27.21
N HIS A 80 6.43 2.71 -26.41
CA HIS A 80 5.18 2.15 -26.88
C HIS A 80 4.24 3.26 -27.35
N PRO A 81 3.94 3.38 -28.66
CA PRO A 81 3.21 4.53 -29.22
C PRO A 81 1.77 4.63 -28.73
N HIS A 82 1.12 3.49 -28.42
CA HIS A 82 -0.26 3.43 -27.92
C HIS A 82 -0.33 3.20 -26.40
N ALA A 83 0.69 3.63 -25.66
CA ALA A 83 0.68 3.61 -24.20
C ALA A 83 0.52 5.04 -23.68
N TYR A 84 -0.36 5.22 -22.71
CA TYR A 84 -0.72 6.53 -22.19
C TYR A 84 -0.70 6.54 -20.67
N TYR A 85 -0.17 7.62 -20.10
CA TYR A 85 -0.29 7.94 -18.68
C TYR A 85 -1.49 8.87 -18.50
N VAL A 86 -2.28 8.61 -17.46
CA VAL A 86 -3.44 9.45 -17.13
C VAL A 86 -3.33 9.92 -15.70
N ASP A 87 -3.72 11.17 -15.48
CA ASP A 87 -3.78 11.76 -14.16
C ASP A 87 -4.86 12.84 -14.09
N VAL A 88 -5.25 13.24 -12.88
CA VAL A 88 -6.25 14.26 -12.63
C VAL A 88 -5.83 15.27 -11.57
N ALA A 89 -6.25 16.51 -11.75
CA ALA A 89 -6.08 17.57 -10.77
C ALA A 89 -7.42 18.26 -10.48
N LYS A 90 -7.62 18.67 -9.23
CA LYS A 90 -8.81 19.41 -8.80
C LYS A 90 -8.65 20.90 -9.12
N TYR A 91 -9.72 21.55 -9.59
CA TYR A 91 -9.74 23.01 -9.70
C TYR A 91 -9.85 23.64 -8.32
N HIS A 92 -8.93 24.55 -8.00
CA HIS A 92 -8.92 25.29 -6.73
C HIS A 92 -10.17 26.16 -6.56
N ASN A 93 -10.59 26.86 -7.62
CA ASN A 93 -11.65 27.86 -7.53
C ASN A 93 -13.05 27.34 -7.92
N VAL A 94 -13.16 26.06 -8.29
CA VAL A 94 -14.42 25.48 -8.75
C VAL A 94 -14.72 24.22 -7.95
N LYS A 95 -15.74 24.32 -7.09
CA LYS A 95 -16.16 23.22 -6.23
C LYS A 95 -16.52 22.00 -7.08
N ASN A 96 -16.03 20.83 -6.65
CA ASN A 96 -16.32 19.53 -7.27
C ASN A 96 -15.99 19.49 -8.77
N ALA A 97 -14.92 20.16 -9.21
CA ALA A 97 -14.45 20.10 -10.58
C ALA A 97 -13.01 19.61 -10.63
N TYR A 98 -12.74 18.76 -11.61
CA TYR A 98 -11.43 18.17 -11.87
C TYR A 98 -11.11 18.27 -13.36
N THR A 99 -9.83 18.27 -13.68
CA THR A 99 -9.32 18.14 -15.04
C THR A 99 -8.46 16.90 -15.15
N ALA A 100 -8.55 16.21 -16.28
CA ALA A 100 -7.77 15.03 -16.61
C ALA A 100 -6.74 15.38 -17.69
N ALA A 101 -5.52 14.87 -17.53
CA ALA A 101 -4.46 14.93 -18.53
C ALA A 101 -4.15 13.52 -19.04
N ILE A 102 -3.95 13.40 -20.35
CA ILE A 102 -3.61 12.13 -21.01
C ILE A 102 -2.31 12.36 -21.78
N LEU A 103 -1.22 11.76 -21.30
CA LEU A 103 0.11 11.93 -21.88
C LEU A 103 0.53 10.67 -22.62
N ARG A 104 1.13 10.86 -23.79
CA ARG A 104 1.70 9.75 -24.55
C ARG A 104 2.99 9.27 -23.89
N ALA A 105 3.10 7.96 -23.65
CA ALA A 105 4.24 7.40 -22.92
C ALA A 105 5.59 7.59 -23.63
N ASN A 106 5.60 7.56 -24.96
CA ASN A 106 6.83 7.66 -25.74
C ASN A 106 7.37 9.09 -25.87
N THR A 107 6.52 10.05 -26.23
CA THR A 107 6.94 11.45 -26.42
C THR A 107 6.86 12.26 -25.13
N GLY A 108 5.93 11.93 -24.24
CA GLY A 108 5.57 12.75 -23.08
C GLY A 108 4.65 13.91 -23.42
N GLU A 109 4.17 13.99 -24.66
CA GLU A 109 3.28 15.05 -25.10
C GLU A 109 1.86 14.82 -24.55
N LEU A 110 1.20 15.92 -24.18
CA LEU A 110 -0.21 15.94 -23.86
C LEU A 110 -1.02 15.63 -25.13
N ASP A 111 -1.68 14.48 -25.15
CA ASP A 111 -2.48 14.02 -26.28
C ASP A 111 -3.92 14.52 -26.19
N SER A 112 -4.48 14.51 -24.99
CA SER A 112 -5.85 14.92 -24.73
C SER A 112 -6.01 15.42 -23.30
N ALA A 113 -7.02 16.25 -23.09
CA ALA A 113 -7.41 16.75 -21.79
C ALA A 113 -8.93 16.88 -21.71
N GLY A 114 -9.48 16.83 -20.50
CA GLY A 114 -10.91 17.00 -20.28
C GLY A 114 -11.21 17.51 -18.87
N SER A 115 -12.44 17.94 -18.65
CA SER A 115 -12.89 18.40 -17.33
C SER A 115 -14.18 17.70 -16.96
N ILE A 116 -14.30 17.34 -15.68
CA ILE A 116 -15.47 16.68 -15.11
C ILE A 116 -15.88 17.36 -13.81
N ARG A 117 -17.20 17.48 -13.59
CA ARG A 117 -17.74 17.81 -12.27
C ARG A 117 -18.08 16.53 -11.52
N CYS A 118 -17.41 16.29 -10.40
CA CYS A 118 -17.62 15.14 -9.54
C CYS A 118 -17.24 15.42 -8.09
N ARG A 119 -17.77 14.62 -7.17
CA ARG A 119 -17.57 14.83 -5.72
C ARG A 119 -16.30 14.18 -5.18
N THR A 120 -15.76 13.19 -5.88
CA THR A 120 -14.67 12.35 -5.38
C THR A 120 -13.53 12.25 -6.39
N PRO A 121 -12.25 12.31 -5.96
CA PRO A 121 -11.11 12.11 -6.85
C PRO A 121 -11.18 10.78 -7.61
N ALA A 122 -11.58 9.69 -6.94
CA ALA A 122 -11.75 8.37 -7.57
C ALA A 122 -12.71 8.37 -8.78
N GLN A 123 -13.69 9.28 -8.83
CA GLN A 123 -14.58 9.41 -9.98
C GLN A 123 -13.89 10.16 -11.13
N ALA A 124 -13.10 11.19 -10.83
CA ALA A 124 -12.29 11.90 -11.82
C ALA A 124 -11.25 10.96 -12.45
N GLU A 125 -10.60 10.14 -11.65
CA GLU A 125 -9.62 9.15 -12.09
C GLU A 125 -10.21 8.10 -13.04
N GLU A 126 -11.38 7.53 -12.67
CA GLU A 126 -12.12 6.65 -13.57
C GLU A 126 -12.49 7.35 -14.88
N TYR A 127 -12.91 8.62 -14.80
CA TYR A 127 -13.20 9.42 -15.98
C TYR A 127 -11.96 9.65 -16.85
N ALA A 128 -10.77 9.90 -16.28
CA ALA A 128 -9.54 10.06 -17.05
C ALA A 128 -9.20 8.80 -17.86
N ILE A 129 -9.36 7.62 -17.26
CA ILE A 129 -9.21 6.34 -17.96
C ILE A 129 -10.23 6.22 -19.10
N ALA A 130 -11.50 6.53 -18.84
CA ALA A 130 -12.54 6.48 -19.87
C ALA A 130 -12.34 7.49 -21.00
N LEU A 131 -11.84 8.68 -20.67
CA LEU A 131 -11.50 9.72 -21.63
C LEU A 131 -10.35 9.27 -22.53
N ALA A 132 -9.28 8.69 -21.96
CA ALA A 132 -8.17 8.14 -22.75
C ALA A 132 -8.66 7.07 -23.73
N MET A 133 -9.55 6.17 -23.30
CA MET A 133 -10.16 5.18 -24.18
C MET A 133 -11.06 5.78 -25.26
N HIS A 134 -11.60 6.97 -25.02
CA HIS A 134 -12.51 7.65 -25.95
C HIS A 134 -11.80 8.50 -27.00
N THR A 135 -10.71 9.17 -26.63
CA THR A 135 -10.06 10.18 -27.47
C THR A 135 -8.81 9.67 -28.19
N THR A 136 -8.21 8.58 -27.71
CA THR A 136 -6.92 8.08 -28.21
C THR A 136 -7.03 6.69 -28.83
N ASP A 137 -5.95 6.23 -29.46
CA ASP A 137 -5.80 4.86 -29.97
C ASP A 137 -5.15 3.91 -28.96
N CYS A 138 -5.34 4.19 -27.66
CA CYS A 138 -4.67 3.48 -26.58
C CYS A 138 -4.85 1.95 -26.64
N ARG A 139 -3.74 1.24 -26.43
CA ARG A 139 -3.72 -0.21 -26.12
C ARG A 139 -3.31 -0.46 -24.68
N THR A 140 -2.60 0.49 -24.08
CA THR A 140 -2.24 0.46 -22.68
C THR A 140 -2.51 1.81 -22.01
N ILE A 141 -3.20 1.79 -20.88
CA ILE A 141 -3.39 2.95 -20.01
C ILE A 141 -2.66 2.67 -18.70
N ILE A 142 -1.93 3.66 -18.20
CA ILE A 142 -1.17 3.61 -16.96
C ILE A 142 -1.74 4.71 -16.06
N SER A 143 -2.27 4.31 -14.91
CA SER A 143 -2.86 5.20 -13.90
C SER A 143 -2.31 4.81 -12.54
N ASP A 144 -2.05 5.79 -11.69
CA ASP A 144 -1.62 5.54 -10.32
C ASP A 144 -2.75 5.45 -9.30
N SER A 145 -3.98 5.82 -9.70
CA SER A 145 -5.18 5.60 -8.91
C SER A 145 -5.52 4.12 -8.76
N LYS A 146 -5.07 3.53 -7.65
CA LYS A 146 -5.37 2.13 -7.29
C LYS A 146 -6.88 1.89 -7.19
N THR A 147 -7.61 2.90 -6.70
CA THR A 147 -9.06 2.85 -6.52
C THR A 147 -9.78 2.77 -7.86
N ALA A 148 -9.45 3.64 -8.83
CA ALA A 148 -10.08 3.61 -10.15
C ALA A 148 -9.82 2.28 -10.88
N VAL A 149 -8.55 1.83 -10.90
CA VAL A 149 -8.18 0.54 -11.50
C VAL A 149 -8.94 -0.63 -10.86
N THR A 150 -9.08 -0.62 -9.53
CA THR A 150 -9.82 -1.66 -8.79
C THR A 150 -11.31 -1.65 -9.15
N ASN A 151 -11.94 -0.48 -9.18
CA ASN A 151 -13.37 -0.34 -9.48
C ASN A 151 -13.71 -0.87 -10.87
N ILE A 152 -12.91 -0.51 -11.88
CA ILE A 152 -13.08 -1.02 -13.25
C ILE A 152 -12.88 -2.54 -13.26
N SER A 153 -11.88 -3.07 -12.55
CA SER A 153 -11.62 -4.52 -12.50
C SER A 153 -12.77 -5.33 -11.91
N GLN A 154 -13.53 -4.72 -11.00
CA GLN A 154 -14.69 -5.31 -10.34
C GLN A 154 -16.01 -5.05 -11.08
N ASN A 155 -15.95 -4.36 -12.23
CA ASN A 155 -17.12 -3.87 -12.95
C ASN A 155 -18.08 -3.06 -12.05
N SER A 156 -17.52 -2.27 -11.13
CA SER A 156 -18.22 -1.46 -10.14
C SER A 156 -17.82 0.01 -10.29
N LEU A 157 -18.24 0.64 -11.38
CA LEU A 157 -17.80 1.98 -11.78
C LEU A 157 -18.78 3.07 -11.33
N TYR A 158 -18.34 4.33 -11.42
CA TYR A 158 -19.27 5.45 -11.37
C TYR A 158 -20.17 5.50 -12.63
N PRO A 159 -21.44 5.91 -12.52
CA PRO A 159 -22.38 5.94 -13.65
C PRO A 159 -21.91 6.78 -14.84
N THR A 160 -21.20 7.87 -14.58
CA THR A 160 -20.63 8.75 -15.61
C THR A 160 -19.57 8.03 -16.44
N THR A 161 -18.63 7.35 -15.77
CA THR A 161 -17.61 6.51 -16.41
C THR A 161 -18.23 5.36 -17.19
N ALA A 162 -19.19 4.64 -16.59
CA ALA A 162 -19.86 3.52 -17.24
C ALA A 162 -20.56 3.95 -18.55
N ARG A 163 -21.23 5.11 -18.51
CA ARG A 163 -21.88 5.70 -19.69
C ARG A 163 -20.86 6.10 -20.75
N ALA A 164 -19.76 6.75 -20.36
CA ALA A 164 -18.70 7.15 -21.29
C ALA A 164 -18.10 5.94 -22.00
N LEU A 165 -17.72 4.90 -21.26
CA LEU A 165 -17.15 3.66 -21.84
C LEU A 165 -18.15 2.91 -22.73
N THR A 166 -19.42 2.85 -22.33
CA THR A 166 -20.48 2.24 -23.15
C THR A 166 -20.67 3.00 -24.47
N SER A 167 -20.68 4.34 -24.40
CA SER A 167 -20.74 5.19 -25.60
C SER A 167 -19.51 5.03 -26.49
N THR A 168 -18.30 4.96 -25.91
CA THR A 168 -17.07 4.66 -26.66
C THR A 168 -17.15 3.33 -27.39
N ALA A 169 -17.73 2.29 -26.77
CA ALA A 169 -17.90 1.00 -27.40
C ALA A 169 -18.96 1.03 -28.52
N GLN A 170 -20.09 1.71 -28.30
CA GLN A 170 -21.16 1.87 -29.30
C GLN A 170 -20.68 2.64 -30.53
N ASN A 171 -19.80 3.62 -30.35
CA ASN A 171 -19.19 4.40 -31.43
C ASN A 171 -18.04 3.65 -32.14
N GLY A 172 -17.83 2.36 -31.85
CA GLY A 172 -16.79 1.53 -32.47
C GLY A 172 -15.35 1.88 -32.07
N ARG A 173 -15.14 2.85 -31.16
CA ARG A 173 -13.79 3.28 -30.75
C ARG A 173 -13.10 2.28 -29.83
N LEU A 174 -13.86 1.49 -29.08
CA LEU A 174 -13.33 0.35 -28.36
C LEU A 174 -13.25 -0.90 -29.26
N ALA A 175 -12.53 -0.80 -30.37
CA ALA A 175 -12.34 -1.92 -31.31
C ALA A 175 -11.26 -2.90 -30.82
N THR A 176 -10.21 -2.39 -30.18
CA THR A 176 -9.08 -3.17 -29.69
C THR A 176 -9.14 -3.41 -28.20
N ASN A 177 -8.47 -4.47 -27.74
CA ASN A 177 -8.31 -4.74 -26.31
C ASN A 177 -7.40 -3.68 -25.67
N VAL A 178 -7.86 -3.10 -24.56
CA VAL A 178 -7.12 -2.10 -23.79
C VAL A 178 -6.64 -2.73 -22.49
N THR A 179 -5.36 -2.58 -22.18
CA THR A 179 -4.79 -3.03 -20.89
C THR A 179 -4.63 -1.85 -19.95
N ILE A 180 -5.24 -1.88 -18.77
CA ILE A 180 -5.07 -0.84 -17.74
C ILE A 180 -4.10 -1.35 -16.69
N LYS A 181 -3.01 -0.62 -16.42
CA LYS A 181 -1.96 -1.00 -15.46
C LYS A 181 -1.87 0.03 -14.35
N TRP A 182 -1.83 -0.45 -13.11
CA TRP A 182 -1.60 0.40 -11.94
C TRP A 182 -0.12 0.77 -11.78
N PHE A 183 0.17 2.07 -11.69
CA PHE A 183 1.48 2.65 -11.37
C PHE A 183 1.54 3.09 -9.90
N PRO A 184 2.67 2.96 -9.20
CA PRO A 184 2.76 3.47 -7.84
C PRO A 184 2.88 5.00 -7.83
N ALA A 185 1.88 5.68 -7.26
CA ALA A 185 1.89 7.14 -7.05
C ALA A 185 3.15 7.62 -6.32
N HIS A 186 3.56 8.85 -6.62
CA HIS A 186 4.71 9.53 -6.01
C HIS A 186 5.99 8.68 -6.00
N ALA A 187 6.25 7.95 -7.08
CA ALA A 187 7.49 7.19 -7.23
C ALA A 187 8.71 8.12 -7.40
N GLY A 188 8.50 9.42 -7.60
CA GLY A 188 9.54 10.42 -7.66
C GLY A 188 10.39 10.33 -8.93
N LYS A 189 11.60 10.90 -8.87
CA LYS A 189 12.56 10.84 -9.98
C LYS A 189 13.09 9.40 -10.10
N LEU A 190 12.92 8.82 -11.27
CA LEU A 190 13.54 7.54 -11.62
C LEU A 190 14.99 7.76 -12.05
N ASP A 191 15.79 6.70 -11.97
CA ASP A 191 17.15 6.68 -12.50
C ASP A 191 17.16 7.12 -13.98
N GLU A 192 18.12 7.96 -14.34
CA GLU A 192 18.23 8.57 -15.68
C GLU A 192 18.34 7.53 -16.80
N SER A 193 18.88 6.34 -16.50
CA SER A 193 18.96 5.21 -17.42
C SER A 193 17.61 4.62 -17.83
N VAL A 194 16.55 4.89 -17.05
CA VAL A 194 15.20 4.36 -17.25
C VAL A 194 14.41 5.25 -18.21
N GLY A 195 14.64 6.57 -18.13
CA GLY A 195 13.85 7.60 -18.78
C GLY A 195 12.95 8.37 -17.81
N PRO A 196 12.30 9.44 -18.28
CA PRO A 196 11.46 10.29 -17.44
C PRO A 196 10.28 9.53 -16.83
N ASN A 197 9.90 9.92 -15.61
CA ASN A 197 8.70 9.42 -14.97
C ASN A 197 7.47 10.15 -15.53
N ARG A 198 6.89 9.58 -16.59
CA ARG A 198 5.71 10.15 -17.27
C ARG A 198 4.46 10.23 -16.37
N ASN A 199 4.41 9.49 -15.27
CA ASN A 199 3.33 9.64 -14.28
C ASN A 199 3.40 11.02 -13.59
N GLU A 200 4.58 11.42 -13.13
CA GLU A 200 4.81 12.74 -12.49
C GLU A 200 4.67 13.90 -13.49
N GLU A 201 4.90 13.64 -14.78
CA GLU A 201 4.63 14.61 -15.83
C GLU A 201 3.13 14.74 -16.10
N ALA A 202 2.37 13.63 -16.06
CA ALA A 202 0.92 13.67 -16.21
C ALA A 202 0.25 14.43 -15.05
N ASP A 203 0.71 14.21 -13.81
CA ASP A 203 0.33 14.99 -12.63
C ASP A 203 0.54 16.49 -12.85
N ARG A 204 1.77 16.84 -13.25
CA ARG A 204 2.15 18.24 -13.49
C ARG A 204 1.31 18.88 -14.58
N GLU A 205 1.05 18.17 -15.67
CA GLU A 205 0.20 18.64 -16.76
C GLU A 205 -1.23 18.81 -16.28
N ALA A 206 -1.81 17.84 -15.55
CA ALA A 206 -3.15 17.97 -14.97
C ALA A 206 -3.24 19.21 -14.07
N HIS A 207 -2.25 19.44 -13.20
CA HIS A 207 -2.18 20.65 -12.40
C HIS A 207 -2.02 21.92 -13.24
N ALA A 208 -1.24 21.89 -14.32
CA ALA A 208 -1.13 23.02 -15.25
C ALA A 208 -2.47 23.33 -15.95
N LEU A 209 -3.26 22.32 -16.30
CA LEU A 209 -4.59 22.47 -16.90
C LEU A 209 -5.58 23.22 -15.99
N THR A 210 -5.45 23.08 -14.66
CA THR A 210 -6.32 23.80 -13.72
C THR A 210 -6.17 25.32 -13.80
N ARG A 211 -5.05 25.79 -14.38
CA ARG A 211 -4.70 27.21 -14.54
C ARG A 211 -5.04 27.78 -15.92
N ARG A 212 -5.53 26.97 -16.87
CA ARG A 212 -5.93 27.48 -18.20
C ARG A 212 -7.04 28.51 -18.07
N GLY A 213 -6.75 29.74 -18.53
CA GLY A 213 -7.69 30.86 -18.51
C GLY A 213 -7.57 31.78 -17.28
N LEU A 214 -6.65 31.53 -16.36
CA LEU A 214 -6.31 32.51 -15.32
C LEU A 214 -5.30 33.54 -15.86
N PRO A 215 -5.47 34.85 -15.56
CA PRO A 215 -4.48 35.86 -15.91
C PRO A 215 -3.14 35.54 -15.21
N SER A 216 -2.03 35.68 -15.94
CA SER A 216 -0.66 35.38 -15.50
C SER A 216 -0.19 36.17 -14.27
N SER A 217 -0.98 37.15 -13.82
CA SER A 217 -0.71 38.04 -12.69
C SER A 217 -1.25 37.54 -11.35
N LEU A 218 -1.97 36.41 -11.31
CA LEU A 218 -2.37 35.80 -10.04
C LEU A 218 -1.17 35.06 -9.43
N PRO A 219 -0.87 35.28 -8.13
CA PRO A 219 0.25 34.62 -7.46
C PRO A 219 0.10 33.09 -7.54
N ASP A 220 1.23 32.38 -7.51
CA ASP A 220 1.31 30.92 -7.48
C ASP A 220 0.59 30.42 -6.22
N MET A 221 -0.72 30.13 -6.34
CA MET A 221 -1.58 29.65 -5.25
C MET A 221 -1.29 28.17 -4.98
N ARG A 222 -0.02 27.84 -4.74
CA ARG A 222 0.43 26.56 -4.18
C ARG A 222 -0.05 26.37 -2.74
N GLU A 223 -0.60 27.43 -2.15
CA GLU A 223 -1.26 27.41 -0.85
C GLU A 223 -2.75 27.11 -1.08
N ALA A 224 -3.07 25.82 -1.20
CA ALA A 224 -4.40 25.38 -0.79
C ALA A 224 -4.64 25.89 0.64
N ASP A 225 -5.84 26.42 0.91
CA ASP A 225 -6.22 26.82 2.27
C ASP A 225 -5.81 25.67 3.22
N PRO A 226 -5.01 25.94 4.27
CA PRO A 226 -4.57 24.91 5.21
C PRO A 226 -5.72 24.04 5.74
N ALA A 227 -6.94 24.57 5.77
CA ALA A 227 -8.15 23.82 6.11
C ALA A 227 -8.60 22.84 5.01
N GLU A 228 -8.56 23.23 3.74
CA GLU A 228 -8.88 22.35 2.60
C GLU A 228 -7.79 21.30 2.36
N ALA A 229 -6.51 21.67 2.47
CA ALA A 229 -5.38 20.73 2.39
C ALA A 229 -5.39 19.71 3.54
N LYS A 230 -5.82 20.10 4.75
CA LYS A 230 -6.05 19.17 5.87
C LYS A 230 -7.26 18.27 5.64
N ALA A 231 -8.34 18.78 5.04
CA ALA A 231 -9.51 17.97 4.70
C ALA A 231 -9.22 16.95 3.58
N GLU A 232 -8.39 17.31 2.59
CA GLU A 232 -7.95 16.41 1.52
C GLU A 232 -6.93 15.36 1.99
N ASN A 233 -6.00 15.73 2.89
CA ASN A 233 -5.12 14.75 3.54
C ASN A 233 -5.87 13.83 4.53
N ALA A 234 -6.90 14.34 5.22
CA ALA A 234 -7.76 13.52 6.08
C ALA A 234 -8.69 12.58 5.27
N ASN A 235 -9.06 12.96 4.05
CA ASN A 235 -9.84 12.16 3.09
C ASN A 235 -8.98 11.50 2.00
N SER A 236 -7.68 11.32 2.24
CA SER A 236 -6.84 10.45 1.39
C SER A 236 -7.24 8.98 1.62
N GLU A 237 -8.48 8.63 1.24
CA GLU A 237 -9.05 7.29 1.25
C GLU A 237 -8.22 6.32 0.42
N GLU A 238 -7.37 6.84 -0.48
CA GLU A 238 -6.51 6.07 -1.38
C GLU A 238 -5.56 5.10 -0.63
N PHE A 239 -5.18 5.44 0.60
CA PHE A 239 -4.35 4.58 1.45
C PHE A 239 -4.98 4.27 2.80
N ALA A 240 -6.28 4.52 2.98
CA ALA A 240 -6.98 4.07 4.17
C ALA A 240 -6.85 2.55 4.27
N ILE A 241 -6.13 2.09 5.30
CA ILE A 241 -5.85 0.68 5.54
C ILE A 241 -7.13 0.03 6.04
N THR A 242 -8.02 -0.34 5.12
CA THR A 242 -9.37 -0.82 5.43
C THR A 242 -9.49 -2.34 5.32
N LYS A 243 -8.61 -2.99 4.56
CA LYS A 243 -8.63 -4.45 4.37
C LYS A 243 -7.93 -5.15 5.54
N TYR A 244 -8.54 -6.21 6.05
CA TYR A 244 -8.01 -7.00 7.17
C TYR A 244 -6.52 -7.34 7.03
N GLY A 245 -6.10 -7.82 5.85
CA GLY A 245 -4.70 -8.18 5.59
C GLY A 245 -3.74 -6.99 5.64
N GLU A 246 -4.14 -5.83 5.10
CA GLU A 246 -3.34 -4.61 5.13
C GLU A 246 -3.27 -4.06 6.56
N VAL A 247 -4.37 -4.12 7.33
CA VAL A 247 -4.39 -3.74 8.76
C VAL A 247 -3.46 -4.64 9.58
N LEU A 248 -3.50 -5.95 9.34
CA LEU A 248 -2.58 -6.89 9.97
C LEU A 248 -1.12 -6.63 9.58
N GLN A 249 -0.86 -6.34 8.31
CA GLN A 249 0.49 -6.00 7.85
C GLN A 249 0.99 -4.71 8.49
N TRP A 250 0.13 -3.71 8.63
CA TRP A 250 0.41 -2.49 9.37
C TRP A 250 0.75 -2.78 10.83
N TYR A 251 -0.11 -3.52 11.56
CA TYR A 251 0.19 -3.91 12.94
C TYR A 251 1.48 -4.71 13.07
N ARG A 252 1.79 -5.59 12.10
CA ARG A 252 3.04 -6.35 12.06
C ARG A 252 4.24 -5.43 11.83
N ALA A 253 4.16 -4.53 10.86
CA ALA A 253 5.22 -3.56 10.54
C ALA A 253 5.46 -2.59 11.70
N SER A 254 4.39 -2.00 12.27
CA SER A 254 4.46 -1.10 13.42
C SER A 254 5.03 -1.79 14.68
N ARG A 255 4.86 -3.10 14.81
CA ARG A 255 5.46 -3.91 15.90
C ARG A 255 6.84 -4.45 15.54
N SER A 256 7.25 -4.39 14.27
CA SER A 256 8.55 -4.84 13.79
C SER A 256 9.61 -3.78 14.08
N LYS A 257 9.88 -3.55 15.37
CA LYS A 257 10.93 -2.63 15.84
C LYS A 257 12.33 -3.05 15.39
N TYR A 258 12.50 -4.33 15.05
CA TYR A 258 13.77 -4.94 14.68
C TYR A 258 13.66 -5.66 13.31
N PRO A 259 14.73 -5.74 12.52
CA PRO A 259 14.73 -6.35 11.20
C PRO A 259 14.45 -7.85 11.25
N PRO A 260 13.83 -8.47 10.24
CA PRO A 260 13.59 -9.92 10.25
C PRO A 260 14.91 -10.73 10.37
N PRO A 261 14.84 -11.99 10.82
CA PRO A 261 16.00 -12.88 10.82
C PRO A 261 16.61 -12.97 9.41
N HIS A 262 17.94 -12.89 9.32
CA HIS A 262 18.68 -13.04 8.08
C HIS A 262 18.36 -14.41 7.46
N ARG A 263 18.24 -14.45 6.13
CA ARG A 263 17.85 -15.64 5.37
C ARG A 263 18.73 -16.87 5.63
N ASP A 264 20.00 -16.63 5.95
CA ASP A 264 21.00 -17.67 6.16
C ASP A 264 21.15 -18.08 7.64
N LEU A 265 20.30 -17.57 8.54
CA LEU A 265 20.18 -18.12 9.90
C LEU A 265 19.53 -19.50 9.85
N THR A 266 20.02 -20.42 10.67
CA THR A 266 19.35 -21.71 10.84
C THR A 266 17.94 -21.49 11.41
N ARG A 267 17.03 -22.44 11.17
CA ARG A 267 15.64 -22.36 11.69
C ARG A 267 15.59 -22.14 13.20
N LYS A 268 16.53 -22.74 13.94
CA LYS A 268 16.64 -22.61 15.40
C LYS A 268 17.11 -21.20 15.79
N GLU A 269 18.15 -20.69 15.13
CA GLU A 269 18.65 -19.34 15.37
C GLU A 269 17.62 -18.27 15.02
N ALA A 270 16.95 -18.40 13.88
CA ALA A 270 15.89 -17.50 13.46
C ALA A 270 14.70 -17.50 14.45
N THR A 271 14.37 -18.66 15.04
CA THR A 271 13.35 -18.76 16.08
C THR A 271 13.77 -18.05 17.36
N THR A 272 15.01 -18.26 17.82
CA THR A 272 15.55 -17.58 19.00
C THR A 272 15.64 -16.07 18.77
N PHE A 273 16.05 -15.63 17.58
CA PHE A 273 16.07 -14.23 17.20
C PHE A 273 14.67 -13.60 17.24
N ARG A 274 13.64 -14.29 16.70
CA ARG A 274 12.25 -13.82 16.81
C ARG A 274 11.75 -13.75 18.26
N GLN A 275 12.11 -14.72 19.10
CA GLN A 275 11.77 -14.69 20.53
C GLN A 275 12.42 -13.51 21.24
N LEU A 276 13.66 -13.18 20.90
CA LEU A 276 14.35 -11.98 21.40
C LEU A 276 13.63 -10.70 20.96
N GLN A 277 13.28 -10.59 19.68
CA GLN A 277 12.58 -9.43 19.14
C GLN A 277 11.22 -9.20 19.81
N ALA A 278 10.51 -10.29 20.11
CA ALA A 278 9.23 -10.26 20.81
C ALA A 278 9.37 -10.16 22.34
N ARG A 279 10.60 -10.08 22.89
CA ARG A 279 10.88 -10.18 24.33
C ARG A 279 10.24 -11.41 25.01
N ALA A 280 10.05 -12.48 24.24
CA ALA A 280 9.39 -13.71 24.64
C ALA A 280 10.39 -14.85 24.82
N ILE A 281 11.64 -14.52 25.19
CA ILE A 281 12.66 -15.53 25.44
C ILE A 281 12.49 -16.11 26.85
N TRP A 282 12.68 -17.42 26.95
CA TRP A 282 12.65 -18.13 28.22
C TRP A 282 13.88 -17.75 29.07
N THR A 283 13.68 -16.85 30.03
CA THR A 283 14.71 -16.44 31.00
C THR A 283 14.55 -17.19 32.32
N PRO A 284 15.60 -17.31 33.15
CA PRO A 284 15.49 -17.86 34.50
C PRO A 284 14.43 -17.16 35.36
N VAL A 285 14.26 -15.84 35.18
CA VAL A 285 13.19 -15.04 35.81
C VAL A 285 11.81 -15.56 35.41
N TRP A 286 11.57 -15.77 34.10
CA TRP A 286 10.32 -16.35 33.62
C TRP A 286 10.15 -17.81 34.06
N ALA A 287 11.22 -18.59 34.07
CA ALA A 287 11.21 -20.00 34.47
C ALA A 287 10.84 -20.20 35.94
N LYS A 288 11.41 -19.39 36.85
CA LYS A 288 11.05 -19.37 38.28
C LYS A 288 9.61 -18.90 38.49
N HIS A 289 9.16 -17.91 37.71
CA HIS A 289 7.80 -17.41 37.83
C HIS A 289 6.73 -18.43 37.37
N VAL A 290 7.00 -19.15 36.28
CA VAL A 290 6.05 -20.12 35.69
C VAL A 290 6.15 -21.50 36.36
N CYS A 291 7.34 -21.93 36.77
CA CYS A 291 7.59 -23.24 37.38
C CYS A 291 8.54 -23.12 38.59
N PRO A 292 8.10 -22.49 39.69
CA PRO A 292 8.95 -22.26 40.88
C PRO A 292 9.42 -23.56 41.54
N GLU A 293 8.64 -24.64 41.40
CA GLU A 293 8.94 -26.00 41.89
C GLU A 293 10.24 -26.56 41.28
N ILE A 294 10.51 -26.22 40.02
CA ILE A 294 11.61 -26.78 39.21
C ILE A 294 12.77 -25.77 39.13
N TYR A 295 12.47 -24.47 39.09
CA TYR A 295 13.45 -23.40 38.96
C TYR A 295 13.46 -22.54 40.23
N ASN A 296 14.33 -22.92 41.17
CA ASN A 296 14.46 -22.27 42.48
C ASN A 296 15.20 -20.91 42.45
N THR A 297 15.81 -20.54 41.32
CA THR A 297 16.62 -19.32 41.18
C THR A 297 16.21 -18.52 39.93
N ASP A 298 16.14 -17.20 40.08
CA ASP A 298 15.97 -16.21 39.01
C ASP A 298 17.32 -15.69 38.49
N THR A 299 18.42 -16.15 39.09
CA THR A 299 19.76 -15.71 38.76
C THR A 299 20.20 -16.30 37.43
N CYS A 300 20.44 -15.41 36.46
CA CYS A 300 21.16 -15.77 35.25
C CYS A 300 22.61 -16.08 35.65
N GLN A 301 23.11 -17.31 35.41
CA GLN A 301 24.49 -17.72 35.78
C GLN A 301 25.60 -16.87 35.11
N ARG A 302 25.22 -15.99 34.18
CA ARG A 302 26.07 -14.95 33.61
C ARG A 302 25.34 -13.62 33.72
N TYR A 303 25.54 -12.96 34.86
CA TYR A 303 25.06 -11.60 35.09
C TYR A 303 26.06 -10.62 34.48
N ILE A 304 25.90 -10.27 33.20
CA ILE A 304 26.64 -9.15 32.60
C ILE A 304 25.71 -8.44 31.61
N GLU A 305 25.28 -7.23 32.00
CA GLU A 305 24.83 -6.13 31.13
C GLU A 305 23.89 -6.48 29.95
N MET A 306 22.57 -6.52 30.18
CA MET A 306 21.61 -6.26 29.11
C MET A 306 20.66 -5.17 29.56
N PRO A 307 20.89 -3.92 29.12
CA PRO A 307 19.95 -3.39 28.10
C PRO A 307 20.57 -2.61 26.93
N ASP A 308 21.77 -2.02 27.03
CA ASP A 308 22.15 -0.97 26.05
C ASP A 308 23.06 -1.44 24.90
N LYS A 309 23.95 -2.42 25.12
CA LYS A 309 24.93 -2.85 24.10
C LYS A 309 24.37 -3.81 23.04
N ILE A 310 23.23 -4.46 23.31
CA ILE A 310 22.57 -5.40 22.38
C ILE A 310 21.40 -4.76 21.65
N GLY A 311 20.80 -3.70 22.20
CA GLY A 311 19.76 -2.92 21.52
C GLY A 311 20.18 -2.47 20.11
N ASN A 312 21.42 -1.98 19.99
CA ASN A 312 22.02 -1.56 18.71
C ASN A 312 22.45 -2.72 17.80
N LYS A 313 22.57 -3.95 18.32
CA LYS A 313 22.97 -5.14 17.54
C LYS A 313 21.76 -5.95 17.06
N ILE A 314 20.64 -5.92 17.79
CA ILE A 314 19.37 -6.53 17.38
C ILE A 314 18.76 -5.80 16.16
N THR A 315 19.11 -4.52 15.97
CA THR A 315 18.73 -3.73 14.79
C THR A 315 19.55 -4.05 13.54
N SER A 316 20.59 -4.88 13.63
CA SER A 316 21.44 -5.22 12.49
C SER A 316 20.76 -6.23 11.56
N THR A 317 20.86 -5.98 10.25
CA THR A 317 20.45 -6.91 9.20
C THR A 317 21.56 -7.89 8.81
N ASP A 318 22.78 -7.69 9.30
CA ASP A 318 23.96 -8.51 8.99
C ASP A 318 23.90 -9.90 9.66
N LEU A 319 24.28 -10.94 8.90
CA LEU A 319 24.25 -12.33 9.33
C LEU A 319 25.15 -12.59 10.54
N GLU A 320 26.39 -12.10 10.51
CA GLU A 320 27.36 -12.37 11.57
C GLU A 320 26.93 -11.70 12.87
N THR A 321 26.42 -10.49 12.77
CA THR A 321 25.88 -9.73 13.90
C THR A 321 24.66 -10.43 14.50
N GLN A 322 23.70 -10.86 13.68
CA GLN A 322 22.51 -11.58 14.18
C GLN A 322 22.89 -12.94 14.80
N ARG A 323 23.83 -13.69 14.19
CA ARG A 323 24.34 -14.95 14.75
C ARG A 323 25.03 -14.71 16.09
N ALA A 324 25.87 -13.68 16.21
CA ALA A 324 26.55 -13.34 17.45
C ALA A 324 25.56 -13.02 18.58
N VAL A 325 24.50 -12.26 18.28
CA VAL A 325 23.42 -11.95 19.23
C VAL A 325 22.70 -13.22 19.68
N VAL A 326 22.34 -14.10 18.74
CA VAL A 326 21.67 -15.37 19.05
C VAL A 326 22.55 -16.28 19.89
N GLN A 327 23.83 -16.42 19.54
CA GLN A 327 24.77 -17.27 20.28
C GLN A 327 24.98 -16.76 21.71
N HIS A 328 25.17 -15.44 21.86
CA HIS A 328 25.28 -14.81 23.18
C HIS A 328 24.06 -15.10 24.05
N VAL A 329 22.87 -15.04 23.47
CA VAL A 329 21.61 -15.33 24.16
C VAL A 329 21.45 -16.81 24.51
N LEU A 330 21.82 -17.72 23.60
CA LEU A 330 21.79 -19.17 23.88
C LEU A 330 22.77 -19.56 24.98
N GLU A 331 23.89 -18.85 25.07
CA GLU A 331 24.86 -18.99 26.13
C GLU A 331 24.34 -18.50 27.49
N LEU A 332 23.66 -17.35 27.52
CA LEU A 332 23.06 -16.80 28.75
C LEU A 332 21.90 -17.65 29.27
N THR A 333 21.06 -18.17 28.36
CA THR A 333 19.89 -19.00 28.71
C THR A 333 20.24 -20.47 29.00
N GLY A 334 21.52 -20.84 28.97
CA GLY A 334 21.97 -22.22 29.21
C GLY A 334 21.55 -23.23 28.13
N ARG A 335 20.99 -22.77 27.00
CA ARG A 335 20.52 -23.61 25.89
C ARG A 335 21.62 -24.00 24.89
N ASN A 336 22.89 -23.78 25.22
CA ASN A 336 24.01 -24.13 24.35
C ASN A 336 24.13 -25.67 24.22
N PRO A 337 23.95 -26.25 23.02
CA PRO A 337 24.03 -27.70 22.82
C PRO A 337 25.41 -28.28 23.14
N LYS A 338 26.49 -27.50 23.04
CA LYS A 338 27.86 -27.96 23.35
C LYS A 338 28.06 -28.22 24.85
N ARG A 339 27.26 -27.62 25.74
CA ARG A 339 27.32 -27.86 27.19
C ARG A 339 26.42 -29.00 27.68
N ARG A 340 25.43 -29.43 26.89
CA ARG A 340 24.58 -30.57 27.25
C ARG A 340 25.33 -31.90 27.30
N LEU A 341 26.46 -32.00 26.60
CA LEU A 341 27.34 -33.18 26.63
C LEU A 341 28.24 -33.26 27.88
N ALA A 342 28.36 -32.17 28.65
CA ALA A 342 29.20 -32.13 29.86
C ALA A 342 28.42 -32.32 31.17
N ARG A 343 27.09 -32.32 31.14
CA ARG A 343 26.23 -32.61 32.30
C ARG A 343 25.41 -33.86 32.00
N GLY A 344 26.08 -35.01 32.08
CA GLY A 344 25.42 -36.29 32.12
C GLY A 344 24.62 -36.46 33.42
N ALA A 345 23.51 -37.17 33.29
CA ALA A 345 22.74 -37.83 34.36
C ALA A 345 22.12 -36.91 35.43
N THR A 346 20.82 -36.64 35.23
CA THR A 346 19.68 -36.74 36.16
C THR A 346 18.75 -35.56 35.92
N ASP A 347 17.69 -35.76 35.13
CA ASP A 347 16.34 -35.50 35.63
C ASP A 347 15.28 -35.92 34.61
N LYS A 348 14.43 -36.88 35.01
CA LYS A 348 13.20 -37.23 34.31
C LYS A 348 12.08 -36.42 34.95
N GLY A 349 11.95 -35.16 34.56
CA GLY A 349 10.90 -34.26 35.06
C GLY A 349 10.43 -33.32 33.96
N GLY A 350 9.75 -33.85 32.95
CA GLY A 350 9.20 -33.04 31.87
C GLY A 350 7.93 -32.32 32.33
N CYS A 351 8.00 -30.99 32.51
CA CYS A 351 6.81 -30.15 32.53
C CYS A 351 6.16 -30.22 31.14
N LYS A 352 5.01 -30.88 31.03
CA LYS A 352 4.19 -30.87 29.80
C LYS A 352 3.64 -29.45 29.61
N VAL A 353 3.92 -28.85 28.45
CA VAL A 353 3.27 -27.63 27.95
C VAL A 353 2.23 -28.06 26.93
#